data_AF-A0A949E336-F1
#
_entry.id   AF-A0A949E336-F1
#
_cell.length_a   1.000
_cell.length_b   1.000
_cell.length_c   1.000
_cell.angle_alpha   90.00
_cell.angle_beta   90.00
_cell.angle_gamma   90.00
#
_symmetry.space_group_name_H-M   'P 1'
#
loop_
_entity.id
_entity.type
_entity.pdbx_description
1 polymer ?
#
loop_
_entity_poly.entity_id
_entity_poly.type
_entity_poly.pdbx_seq_one_letter_code
_entity_poly.pdbx_strand_id
1 'polypeptide(L)'
;DRARADLQKRVDQSYDLFVQTVARNRKLDPQVIYDTQAGIYRGEEAVNIGLADKVLTYDGVIAEITKKISKPKTTAKGVFNMEGFDIKGFCDKLKELVTAKNTDVLAQLKDLGMGTESLTPQAEVDRIKAEARTEADKMAAERVKGIFNLCTLAGASAMARGLIEEGLTVEQSQEKILKAKADQSQGQAVYSTVGATTTGESNPLLENAKQRAGIK
;
A
#
# COMPACT_ATOMS: atom_id res chain seq x y z
N ASP A 1 40.01 9.94 28.84
CA ASP A 1 39.38 8.64 29.19
C ASP A 1 37.89 8.70 29.49
N ARG A 2 37.40 9.59 30.36
CA ARG A 2 35.95 9.67 30.71
C ARG A 2 35.01 9.82 29.50
N ALA A 3 35.30 10.74 28.58
CA ALA A 3 34.47 10.94 27.38
C ALA A 3 34.40 9.70 26.48
N ARG A 4 35.51 8.95 26.36
CA ARG A 4 35.55 7.69 25.60
C ARG A 4 34.67 6.63 26.26
N ALA A 5 34.74 6.49 27.59
CA ALA A 5 33.92 5.55 28.34
C ALA A 5 32.42 5.88 28.23
N ASP A 6 32.05 7.17 28.30
CA ASP A 6 30.67 7.62 28.16
C ASP A 6 30.11 7.34 26.75
N LEU A 7 30.92 7.53 25.70
CA LEU A 7 30.54 7.19 24.33
C LEU A 7 30.43 5.68 24.13
N GLN A 8 31.40 4.90 24.65
CA GLN A 8 31.37 3.45 24.55
C GLN A 8 30.10 2.89 25.20
N LYS A 9 29.73 3.38 26.39
CA LYS A 9 28.50 2.98 27.07
C LYS A 9 27.24 3.21 26.21
N ARG A 10 27.19 4.31 25.45
CA ARG A 10 26.05 4.60 24.55
C ARG A 10 26.00 3.66 23.34
N VAL A 11 27.17 3.31 22.80
CA VAL A 11 27.29 2.30 21.73
C VAL A 11 26.81 0.95 22.24
N ASP A 12 27.29 0.52 23.41
CA ASP A 12 26.92 -0.76 24.01
C ASP A 12 25.40 -0.84 24.28
N GLN A 13 24.81 0.24 24.80
CA GLN A 13 23.36 0.35 25.01
C GLN A 13 22.56 0.25 23.72
N SER A 14 23.02 0.91 22.65
CA SER A 14 22.36 0.86 21.34
C SER A 14 22.46 -0.53 20.72
N TYR A 15 23.60 -1.19 20.91
CA TYR A 15 23.83 -2.55 20.42
C TYR A 15 22.97 -3.58 21.15
N ASP A 16 22.88 -3.51 22.48
CA ASP A 16 22.03 -4.40 23.27
C ASP A 16 20.54 -4.23 22.92
N LEU A 17 20.07 -2.99 22.75
CA LEU A 17 18.71 -2.72 22.31
C LEU A 17 18.41 -3.34 20.94
N PHE A 18 19.35 -3.23 19.99
CA PHE A 18 19.21 -3.84 18.68
C PHE A 18 19.12 -5.37 18.78
N VAL A 19 20.04 -5.99 19.52
CA VAL A 19 20.11 -7.44 19.70
C VAL A 19 18.82 -7.98 20.32
N GLN A 20 18.36 -7.39 21.41
CA GLN A 20 17.12 -7.81 22.07
C GLN A 20 15.90 -7.67 21.16
N THR A 21 15.84 -6.59 20.37
CA THR A 21 14.74 -6.35 19.44
C THR A 21 14.70 -7.39 18.32
N VAL A 22 15.85 -7.70 17.73
CA VAL A 22 15.95 -8.72 16.67
C VAL A 22 15.65 -10.11 17.22
N ALA A 23 16.26 -10.48 18.36
CA ALA A 23 16.05 -11.76 19.02
C ALA A 23 14.57 -12.02 19.32
N ARG A 24 13.85 -11.04 19.88
CA ARG A 24 12.41 -11.12 20.15
C ARG A 24 11.59 -11.35 18.88
N ASN A 25 11.85 -10.59 17.82
CA ASN A 25 11.07 -10.65 16.59
C ASN A 25 11.36 -11.91 15.76
N ARG A 26 12.61 -12.40 15.78
CA ARG A 26 13.02 -13.64 15.11
C ARG A 26 12.85 -14.89 15.97
N LYS A 27 12.53 -14.74 17.26
CA LYS A 27 12.45 -15.83 18.25
C LYS A 27 13.75 -16.63 18.34
N LEU A 28 14.86 -15.92 18.29
CA LEU A 28 16.21 -16.47 18.42
C LEU A 28 16.80 -16.10 19.79
N ASP A 29 17.80 -16.85 20.23
CA ASP A 29 18.60 -16.49 21.39
C ASP A 29 19.39 -15.20 21.09
N PRO A 30 19.34 -14.17 21.97
CA PRO A 30 20.21 -13.00 21.87
C PRO A 30 21.68 -13.33 21.59
N GLN A 31 22.21 -14.43 22.14
CA GLN A 31 23.61 -14.82 21.94
C GLN A 31 23.91 -15.11 20.46
N VAL A 32 22.97 -15.71 19.72
CA VAL A 32 23.15 -15.95 18.27
C VAL A 32 23.32 -14.65 17.52
N ILE A 33 22.58 -13.59 17.90
CA ILE A 33 22.69 -12.27 17.28
C ILE A 33 23.99 -11.58 17.69
N TYR A 34 24.44 -11.75 18.93
CA TYR A 34 25.76 -11.29 19.37
C TYR A 34 26.89 -11.94 18.56
N ASP A 35 26.81 -13.25 18.35
CA ASP A 35 27.80 -14.03 17.62
C ASP A 35 27.87 -13.65 16.14
N THR A 36 26.83 -12.99 15.60
CA THR A 36 26.90 -12.47 14.22
C THR A 36 27.92 -11.35 14.04
N GLN A 37 28.35 -10.70 15.13
CA GLN A 37 29.33 -9.60 15.15
C GLN A 37 29.08 -8.51 14.10
N ALA A 38 27.80 -8.18 13.86
CA ALA A 38 27.37 -7.23 12.82
C ALA A 38 27.86 -7.58 11.39
N GLY A 39 28.09 -8.86 11.13
CA GLY A 39 28.44 -9.40 9.82
C GLY A 39 27.31 -9.25 8.79
N ILE A 40 27.67 -9.37 7.51
CA ILE A 40 26.74 -9.31 6.38
C ILE A 40 26.44 -10.73 5.92
N TYR A 41 25.18 -11.15 6.03
CA TYR A 41 24.72 -12.48 5.62
C TYR A 41 23.78 -12.35 4.42
N ARG A 42 24.04 -13.12 3.36
CA ARG A 42 23.30 -13.01 2.09
C ARG A 42 22.61 -14.31 1.73
N GLY A 43 21.44 -14.19 1.11
CA GLY A 43 20.72 -15.34 0.54
C GLY A 43 20.48 -16.45 1.56
N GLU A 44 20.94 -17.66 1.24
CA GLU A 44 20.75 -18.86 2.07
C GLU A 44 21.45 -18.77 3.42
N GLU A 45 22.59 -18.08 3.52
CA GLU A 45 23.29 -17.92 4.80
C GLU A 45 22.42 -17.20 5.83
N ALA A 46 21.72 -16.15 5.40
CA ALA A 46 20.78 -15.42 6.25
C ALA A 46 19.59 -16.28 6.70
N VAL A 47 19.17 -17.23 5.85
CA VAL A 47 18.11 -18.20 6.19
C VAL A 47 18.62 -19.21 7.22
N ASN A 48 19.83 -19.75 7.02
CA ASN A 48 20.41 -20.76 7.89
C ASN A 48 20.62 -20.27 9.33
N ILE A 49 20.99 -18.99 9.51
CA ILE A 49 21.14 -18.38 10.84
C ILE A 49 19.82 -17.81 11.40
N GLY A 50 18.70 -17.96 10.67
CA GLY A 50 17.38 -17.52 11.11
C GLY A 50 17.12 -16.00 11.01
N LEU A 51 17.99 -15.25 10.33
CA LEU A 51 17.77 -13.82 10.06
C LEU A 51 16.79 -13.58 8.89
N ALA A 52 16.55 -14.57 8.05
CA ALA A 52 15.57 -14.56 6.98
C ALA A 52 14.74 -15.85 6.99
N ASP A 53 13.52 -15.80 6.46
CA ASP A 53 12.62 -16.96 6.44
C ASP A 53 12.92 -17.88 5.26
N LYS A 54 13.06 -17.30 4.05
CA LYS A 54 13.33 -18.01 2.79
C LYS A 54 13.92 -17.06 1.74
N VAL A 55 14.60 -17.63 0.74
CA VAL A 55 14.97 -16.94 -0.51
C VAL A 55 14.01 -17.39 -1.61
N LEU A 56 13.34 -16.44 -2.26
CA LEU A 56 12.38 -16.69 -3.33
C LEU A 56 12.52 -15.65 -4.45
N THR A 57 12.06 -15.98 -5.65
CA THR A 57 11.82 -14.99 -6.70
C THR A 57 10.60 -14.13 -6.35
N TYR A 58 10.48 -12.97 -7.00
CA TYR A 58 9.33 -12.07 -6.80
C TYR A 58 7.99 -12.79 -6.98
N ASP A 59 7.81 -13.53 -8.08
CA ASP A 59 6.57 -14.28 -8.35
C ASP A 59 6.31 -15.36 -7.28
N GLY A 60 7.37 -16.00 -6.79
CA GLY A 60 7.28 -16.97 -5.69
C GLY A 60 6.78 -16.34 -4.38
N VAL A 61 7.21 -15.12 -4.06
CA VAL A 61 6.73 -14.38 -2.88
C VAL A 61 5.25 -14.03 -3.03
N ILE A 62 4.82 -13.53 -4.19
CA ILE A 62 3.41 -13.19 -4.44
C ILE A 62 2.52 -14.44 -4.33
N ALA A 63 2.97 -15.58 -4.86
CA ALA A 63 2.25 -16.84 -4.73
C ALA A 63 2.14 -17.30 -3.26
N GLU A 64 3.22 -17.20 -2.46
CA GLU A 64 3.20 -17.59 -1.05
C GLU A 64 2.28 -16.68 -0.21
N ILE A 65 2.33 -15.36 -0.45
CA ILE A 65 1.46 -14.39 0.24
C ILE A 65 0.00 -14.64 -0.12
N THR A 66 -0.33 -14.75 -1.41
CA THR A 66 -1.70 -15.03 -1.87
C THR A 66 -2.23 -16.32 -1.27
N LYS A 67 -1.41 -17.38 -1.20
CA LYS A 67 -1.77 -18.65 -0.55
C LYS A 67 -2.04 -18.51 0.95
N LYS A 68 -1.30 -17.65 1.67
CA LYS A 68 -1.53 -17.41 3.12
C LYS A 68 -2.81 -16.61 3.36
N ILE A 69 -3.09 -15.63 2.52
CA ILE A 69 -4.31 -14.79 2.61
C ILE A 69 -5.56 -15.58 2.17
N SER A 70 -5.45 -16.39 1.11
CA SER A 70 -6.58 -17.11 0.53
C SER A 70 -7.00 -18.36 1.31
N LYS A 71 -6.31 -18.76 2.39
CA LYS A 71 -6.78 -19.87 3.24
C LYS A 71 -8.02 -19.41 4.02
N PRO A 72 -9.25 -19.87 3.71
CA PRO A 72 -10.36 -19.63 4.60
C PRO A 72 -10.02 -20.28 5.95
N LYS A 73 -10.27 -19.57 7.05
CA LYS A 73 -10.15 -20.13 8.41
C LYS A 73 -11.27 -21.17 8.62
N THR A 74 -11.20 -22.31 7.94
CA THR A 74 -12.05 -23.46 8.26
C THR A 74 -11.39 -24.22 9.39
N THR A 75 -11.79 -23.88 10.62
CA THR A 75 -11.72 -24.81 11.75
C THR A 75 -12.69 -25.95 11.49
N ALA A 76 -12.27 -26.91 10.66
CA ALA A 76 -12.94 -28.19 10.49
C ALA A 76 -11.88 -29.26 10.21
N LYS A 77 -10.98 -29.47 11.17
CA LYS A 77 -10.27 -30.76 11.27
C LYS A 77 -11.14 -31.71 12.10
N GLY A 78 -12.10 -32.29 11.40
CA GLY A 78 -12.82 -33.49 11.82
C GLY A 78 -13.06 -34.29 10.56
N VAL A 79 -12.10 -35.13 10.18
CA VAL A 79 -12.26 -36.08 9.08
C VAL A 79 -13.16 -37.19 9.61
N PHE A 80 -14.47 -37.05 9.44
CA PHE A 80 -15.40 -38.18 9.57
C PHE A 80 -15.34 -38.99 8.28
N ASN A 81 -14.31 -39.83 8.15
CA ASN A 81 -14.32 -40.90 7.16
C ASN A 81 -15.15 -42.05 7.75
N MET A 82 -16.44 -42.07 7.45
CA MET A 82 -17.27 -43.27 7.59
C MET A 82 -17.85 -43.53 6.21
N GLU A 83 -17.42 -44.61 5.56
CA GLU A 83 -17.96 -45.02 4.26
C GLU A 83 -19.47 -45.22 4.40
N GLY A 84 -20.25 -44.49 3.60
CA GLY A 84 -21.71 -44.60 3.56
C GLY A 84 -22.51 -43.41 4.10
N PHE A 85 -21.88 -42.36 4.64
CA PHE A 85 -22.62 -41.15 5.05
C PHE A 85 -22.43 -40.00 4.06
N ASP A 86 -23.44 -39.75 3.21
CA ASP A 86 -23.46 -38.61 2.30
C ASP A 86 -23.68 -37.30 3.08
N ILE A 87 -22.56 -36.68 3.47
CA ILE A 87 -22.51 -35.41 4.18
C ILE A 87 -23.26 -34.32 3.41
N LYS A 88 -23.26 -34.37 2.07
CA LYS A 88 -23.92 -33.35 1.24
C LYS A 88 -25.44 -33.51 1.30
N GLY A 89 -25.94 -34.74 1.17
CA GLY A 89 -27.37 -35.04 1.33
C GLY A 89 -27.90 -34.73 2.73
N PHE A 90 -27.09 -34.93 3.78
CA PHE A 90 -27.44 -34.55 5.15
C PHE A 90 -27.47 -33.03 5.34
N CYS A 91 -26.48 -32.30 4.81
CA CYS A 91 -26.48 -30.83 4.86
C CYS A 91 -27.63 -30.20 4.07
N ASP A 92 -28.01 -30.78 2.93
CA ASP A 92 -29.12 -30.27 2.11
C ASP A 92 -30.47 -30.52 2.83
N LYS A 93 -30.67 -31.68 3.46
CA LYS A 93 -31.85 -31.93 4.34
C LYS A 93 -31.88 -31.06 5.60
N LEU A 94 -30.73 -30.80 6.23
CA LEU A 94 -30.65 -29.92 7.40
C LEU A 94 -30.99 -28.47 7.04
N LYS A 95 -30.52 -27.97 5.90
CA LYS A 95 -30.90 -26.64 5.41
C LYS A 95 -32.40 -26.54 5.21
N GLU A 96 -33.02 -27.56 4.60
CA GLU A 96 -34.47 -27.62 4.40
C GLU A 96 -35.24 -27.57 5.73
N LEU A 97 -34.85 -28.39 6.71
CA LEU A 97 -35.46 -28.45 8.05
C LEU A 97 -35.30 -27.15 8.86
N VAL A 98 -34.15 -26.47 8.76
CA VAL A 98 -33.90 -25.19 9.43
C VAL A 98 -34.67 -24.05 8.76
N THR A 99 -34.78 -24.06 7.43
CA THR A 99 -35.56 -23.06 6.69
C THR A 99 -37.07 -23.21 6.87
N ALA A 100 -37.56 -24.43 7.15
CA ALA A 100 -38.97 -24.71 7.40
C ALA A 100 -39.50 -24.16 8.74
N LYS A 101 -38.68 -23.45 9.54
CA LYS A 101 -39.06 -22.87 10.85
C LYS A 101 -39.79 -23.87 11.77
N ASN A 102 -39.40 -25.14 11.74
CA ASN A 102 -39.90 -26.12 12.71
C ASN A 102 -39.32 -25.75 14.09
N THR A 103 -40.15 -25.11 14.91
CA THR A 103 -39.83 -24.58 16.24
C THR A 103 -39.35 -25.65 17.22
N ASP A 104 -39.73 -26.90 17.00
CA ASP A 104 -39.40 -28.02 17.87
C ASP A 104 -37.92 -28.47 17.75
N VAL A 105 -37.36 -28.42 16.54
CA VAL A 105 -35.94 -28.78 16.29
C VAL A 105 -34.99 -27.68 16.78
N LEU A 106 -35.40 -26.41 16.66
CA LEU A 106 -34.65 -25.26 17.19
C LEU A 106 -34.64 -25.23 18.73
N ALA A 107 -35.73 -25.68 19.37
CA ALA A 107 -35.79 -25.80 20.83
C ALA A 107 -34.88 -26.93 21.34
N GLN A 108 -34.88 -28.08 20.68
CA GLN A 108 -34.03 -29.23 21.07
C GLN A 108 -32.52 -28.97 20.84
N LEU A 109 -32.14 -28.21 19.80
CA LEU A 109 -30.74 -27.79 19.61
C LEU A 109 -30.24 -26.83 20.70
N LYS A 110 -31.14 -26.01 21.26
CA LYS A 110 -30.83 -25.08 22.35
C LYS A 110 -30.57 -25.81 23.67
N ASP A 111 -31.34 -26.85 23.97
CA ASP A 111 -31.20 -27.65 25.20
C ASP A 111 -29.95 -28.56 25.18
N LEU A 112 -29.45 -28.93 23.99
CA LEU A 112 -28.19 -29.70 23.83
C LEU A 112 -26.93 -28.82 23.83
N GLY A 113 -27.05 -27.52 24.13
CA GLY A 113 -25.91 -26.61 24.24
C GLY A 113 -25.20 -26.29 22.91
N MET A 114 -25.75 -26.73 21.77
CA MET A 114 -25.31 -26.32 20.44
C MET A 114 -26.00 -25.02 20.04
N GLY A 115 -25.85 -24.00 20.88
CA GLY A 115 -26.24 -22.64 20.54
C GLY A 115 -25.51 -22.21 19.27
N THR A 116 -26.27 -21.77 18.27
CA THR A 116 -25.78 -21.01 17.11
C THR A 116 -25.28 -19.62 17.52
N GLU A 117 -24.58 -19.51 18.66
CA GLU A 117 -24.12 -18.25 19.23
C GLU A 117 -22.72 -17.87 18.73
N SER A 118 -22.06 -18.74 17.94
CA SER A 118 -20.75 -18.47 17.34
C SER A 118 -20.77 -18.28 15.82
N LEU A 119 -21.94 -17.96 15.25
CA LEU A 119 -22.03 -17.38 13.91
C LEU A 119 -22.65 -15.99 14.02
N THR A 120 -21.75 -15.01 13.89
CA THR A 120 -21.95 -13.55 13.81
C THR A 120 -22.25 -12.83 15.14
N PRO A 121 -21.22 -12.26 15.81
CA PRO A 121 -21.42 -10.96 16.41
C PRO A 121 -21.66 -10.00 15.23
N GLN A 122 -22.93 -9.78 14.89
CA GLN A 122 -23.34 -8.78 13.91
C GLN A 122 -22.66 -7.43 14.21
N ALA A 123 -22.44 -7.13 15.49
CA ALA A 123 -21.63 -6.03 15.99
C ALA A 123 -20.17 -6.01 15.52
N GLU A 124 -19.49 -7.16 15.37
CA GLU A 124 -18.10 -7.21 14.85
C GLU A 124 -18.07 -6.95 13.34
N VAL A 125 -19.01 -7.52 12.59
CA VAL A 125 -19.14 -7.25 11.14
C VAL A 125 -19.49 -5.79 10.89
N ASP A 126 -20.34 -5.20 11.74
CA ASP A 126 -20.72 -3.79 11.67
C ASP A 126 -19.57 -2.87 12.08
N ARG A 127 -18.73 -3.26 13.06
CA ARG A 127 -17.47 -2.58 13.38
C ARG A 127 -16.47 -2.59 12.23
N ILE A 128 -16.21 -3.76 11.63
CA ILE A 128 -15.30 -3.89 10.48
C ILE A 128 -15.81 -3.06 9.29
N LYS A 129 -17.12 -3.05 9.02
CA LYS A 129 -17.72 -2.20 7.98
C LYS A 129 -17.65 -0.71 8.32
N ALA A 130 -17.80 -0.34 9.59
CA ALA A 130 -17.65 1.04 10.04
C ALA A 130 -16.20 1.53 9.91
N GLU A 131 -15.23 0.73 10.36
CA GLU A 131 -13.79 1.02 10.23
C GLU A 131 -13.38 1.15 8.75
N ALA A 132 -13.82 0.22 7.90
CA ALA A 132 -13.54 0.28 6.46
C ALA A 132 -14.14 1.51 5.77
N ARG A 133 -15.33 1.97 6.19
CA ARG A 133 -15.92 3.23 5.69
C ARG A 133 -15.13 4.44 6.14
N THR A 134 -14.75 4.50 7.42
CA THR A 134 -13.96 5.63 7.94
C THR A 134 -12.59 5.74 7.26
N GLU A 135 -11.96 4.61 6.94
CA GLU A 135 -10.68 4.60 6.22
C GLU A 135 -10.86 4.97 4.74
N ALA A 136 -11.92 4.46 4.09
CA ALA A 136 -12.26 4.85 2.72
C ALA A 136 -12.56 6.35 2.60
N ASP A 137 -13.27 6.93 3.57
CA ASP A 137 -13.58 8.37 3.59
C ASP A 137 -12.33 9.23 3.81
N LYS A 138 -11.39 8.78 4.66
CA LYS A 138 -10.08 9.44 4.83
C LYS A 138 -9.25 9.38 3.55
N MET A 139 -9.13 8.21 2.93
CA MET A 139 -8.41 8.04 1.67
C MET A 139 -9.04 8.88 0.54
N ALA A 140 -10.38 8.98 0.50
CA ALA A 140 -11.09 9.82 -0.45
C ALA A 140 -10.81 11.32 -0.20
N ALA A 141 -10.79 11.76 1.06
CA ALA A 141 -10.46 13.14 1.41
C ALA A 141 -9.00 13.50 1.08
N GLU A 142 -8.05 12.59 1.32
CA GLU A 142 -6.64 12.77 0.95
C GLU A 142 -6.45 12.83 -0.57
N ARG A 143 -7.14 11.96 -1.32
CA ARG A 143 -7.15 11.99 -2.79
C ARG A 143 -7.66 13.33 -3.32
N VAL A 144 -8.79 13.82 -2.81
CA VAL A 144 -9.38 15.10 -3.23
C VAL A 144 -8.43 16.26 -2.94
N LYS A 145 -7.81 16.30 -1.75
CA LYS A 145 -6.79 17.30 -1.40
C LYS A 145 -5.57 17.24 -2.34
N GLY A 146 -5.07 16.03 -2.62
CA GLY A 146 -3.94 15.82 -3.52
C GLY A 146 -4.20 16.33 -4.94
N ILE A 147 -5.35 15.97 -5.51
CA ILE A 147 -5.77 16.43 -6.84
C ILE A 147 -5.93 17.96 -6.87
N PHE A 148 -6.57 18.54 -5.84
CA PHE A 148 -6.76 19.99 -5.77
C PHE A 148 -5.44 20.76 -5.70
N ASN A 149 -4.50 20.30 -4.88
CA ASN A 149 -3.17 20.91 -4.76
C ASN A 149 -2.39 20.81 -6.07
N LEU A 150 -2.42 19.66 -6.74
CA LEU A 150 -1.78 19.46 -8.05
C LEU A 150 -2.36 20.40 -9.12
N CYS A 151 -3.69 20.51 -9.20
CA CYS A 151 -4.34 21.42 -10.15
C CYS A 151 -4.00 22.88 -9.88
N THR A 152 -3.92 23.27 -8.60
CA THR A 152 -3.58 24.65 -8.21
C THR A 152 -2.12 24.97 -8.54
N LEU A 153 -1.19 24.08 -8.21
CA LEU A 153 0.23 24.25 -8.55
C LEU A 153 0.44 24.30 -10.07
N ALA A 154 -0.33 23.50 -10.81
CA ALA A 154 -0.31 23.53 -12.26
C ALA A 154 -1.02 24.76 -12.86
N GLY A 155 -1.72 25.60 -12.09
CA GLY A 155 -2.52 26.69 -12.66
C GLY A 155 -3.70 26.20 -13.51
N ALA A 156 -4.16 24.97 -13.28
CA ALA A 156 -5.23 24.30 -14.01
C ALA A 156 -6.47 24.05 -13.12
N SER A 157 -6.80 25.02 -12.26
CA SER A 157 -7.85 24.88 -11.24
C SER A 157 -9.23 24.55 -11.80
N ALA A 158 -9.53 24.94 -13.05
CA ALA A 158 -10.78 24.61 -13.73
C ALA A 158 -10.97 23.09 -13.98
N MET A 159 -9.88 22.32 -14.09
CA MET A 159 -9.93 20.88 -14.33
C MET A 159 -10.11 20.07 -13.04
N ALA A 160 -9.89 20.66 -11.86
CA ALA A 160 -9.92 19.96 -10.58
C ALA A 160 -11.28 19.26 -10.34
N ARG A 161 -12.38 19.95 -10.65
CA ARG A 161 -13.73 19.41 -10.45
C ARG A 161 -13.97 18.15 -11.28
N GLY A 162 -13.63 18.18 -12.56
CA GLY A 162 -13.81 17.04 -13.47
C GLY A 162 -12.97 15.83 -13.04
N LEU A 163 -11.71 16.05 -12.62
CA LEU A 163 -10.83 14.97 -12.16
C LEU A 163 -11.32 14.31 -10.86
N ILE A 164 -11.96 15.10 -9.98
CA ILE A 164 -12.57 14.59 -8.75
C ILE A 164 -13.83 13.78 -9.07
N GLU A 165 -14.70 14.29 -9.94
CA GLU A 165 -15.96 13.64 -10.38
C GLU A 165 -15.70 12.35 -11.16
N GLU A 166 -14.68 12.32 -12.02
CA GLU A 166 -14.25 11.13 -12.76
C GLU A 166 -13.58 10.07 -11.87
N GLY A 167 -13.32 10.37 -10.59
CA GLY A 167 -12.80 9.39 -9.64
C GLY A 167 -11.33 8.99 -9.87
N LEU A 168 -10.55 9.80 -10.58
CA LEU A 168 -9.15 9.47 -10.89
C LEU A 168 -8.27 9.45 -9.64
N THR A 169 -7.20 8.68 -9.71
CA THR A 169 -6.11 8.71 -8.75
C THR A 169 -5.28 10.00 -8.90
N VAL A 170 -4.42 10.28 -7.92
CA VAL A 170 -3.55 11.47 -7.92
C VAL A 170 -2.57 11.43 -9.10
N GLU A 171 -2.07 10.23 -9.40
CA GLU A 171 -1.11 9.94 -10.46
C GLU A 171 -1.75 10.13 -11.84
N GLN A 172 -2.95 9.58 -12.04
CA GLN A 172 -3.70 9.75 -13.30
C GLN A 172 -4.11 11.22 -13.53
N SER A 173 -4.41 11.94 -12.44
CA SER A 173 -4.69 13.37 -12.50
C SER A 173 -3.46 14.16 -12.95
N GLN A 174 -2.27 13.81 -12.44
CA GLN A 174 -1.01 14.41 -12.86
C GLN A 174 -0.74 14.21 -14.36
N GLU A 175 -0.92 13.00 -14.89
CA GLU A 175 -0.71 12.71 -16.31
C GLU A 175 -1.64 13.53 -17.21
N LYS A 176 -2.93 13.60 -16.86
CA LYS A 176 -3.91 14.41 -17.59
C LYS A 176 -3.58 15.90 -17.56
N ILE A 177 -3.17 16.42 -16.41
CA ILE A 177 -2.78 17.83 -16.26
C ILE A 177 -1.53 18.13 -17.11
N LEU A 178 -0.55 17.23 -17.12
CA LEU A 178 0.68 17.41 -17.90
C LEU A 178 0.38 17.40 -19.41
N LYS A 179 -0.48 16.50 -19.87
CA LYS A 179 -0.91 16.44 -21.27
C LYS A 179 -1.64 17.72 -21.69
N ALA A 180 -2.61 18.16 -20.90
CA ALA A 180 -3.36 19.39 -21.19
C ALA A 180 -2.44 20.64 -21.23
N LYS A 181 -1.42 20.67 -20.37
CA LYS A 181 -0.39 21.73 -20.42
C LYS A 181 0.49 21.65 -21.66
N ALA A 182 0.91 20.45 -22.04
CA ALA A 182 1.71 20.26 -23.24
C ALA A 182 0.95 20.77 -24.48
N ASP A 183 -0.35 20.49 -24.57
CA ASP A 183 -1.21 20.97 -25.66
C ASP A 183 -1.35 22.51 -25.64
N GLN A 184 -1.50 23.13 -24.47
CA GLN A 184 -1.50 24.60 -24.34
C GLN A 184 -0.16 25.24 -24.73
N SER A 185 0.96 24.59 -24.39
CA SER A 185 2.30 25.08 -24.73
C SER A 185 2.59 25.04 -26.23
N GLN A 186 1.98 24.12 -26.99
CA GLN A 186 2.15 24.07 -28.44
C GLN A 186 1.40 25.19 -29.19
N GLY A 187 0.40 25.81 -28.55
CA GLY A 187 -0.36 26.93 -29.14
C GLY A 187 0.28 28.31 -28.92
N GLN A 188 1.21 28.45 -27.98
CA GLN A 188 1.92 29.71 -27.72
C GLN A 188 3.22 29.75 -28.51
N ALA A 189 3.15 30.26 -29.74
CA ALA A 189 4.36 30.63 -30.48
C ALA A 189 5.10 31.71 -29.69
N VAL A 190 6.23 31.34 -29.06
CA VAL A 190 7.11 32.27 -28.39
C VAL A 190 7.84 33.07 -29.47
N TYR A 191 7.28 34.23 -29.82
CA TYR A 191 7.95 35.21 -30.67
C TYR A 191 8.97 35.96 -29.83
N SER A 192 10.19 35.41 -29.74
CA SER A 192 11.33 36.14 -29.20
C SER A 192 11.94 37.01 -30.28
N THR A 193 12.17 38.29 -29.97
CA THR A 193 12.89 39.24 -30.84
C THR A 193 14.38 38.88 -31.00
N VAL A 194 14.88 37.97 -30.17
CA VAL A 194 16.22 37.41 -30.24
C VAL A 194 16.11 35.89 -30.48
N GLY A 195 16.58 35.44 -31.65
CA GLY A 195 16.62 34.02 -31.98
C GLY A 195 17.57 33.23 -31.07
N ALA A 196 17.38 31.91 -30.95
CA ALA A 196 18.13 31.05 -30.04
C ALA A 196 19.66 31.01 -30.28
N THR A 197 20.13 31.57 -31.40
CA THR A 197 21.54 31.62 -31.81
C THR A 197 22.08 33.05 -31.94
N THR A 198 21.30 34.08 -31.61
CA THR A 198 21.76 35.48 -31.70
C THR A 198 22.22 35.97 -30.34
N THR A 199 23.37 36.64 -30.28
CA THR A 199 23.94 37.21 -29.04
C THR A 199 23.20 38.47 -28.57
N GLY A 200 22.12 38.88 -29.24
CA GLY A 200 21.38 40.11 -28.93
C GLY A 200 22.11 41.39 -29.35
N GLU A 201 23.29 41.27 -29.97
CA GLU A 201 24.03 42.40 -30.53
C GLU A 201 23.42 42.81 -31.89
N SER A 202 23.16 44.11 -32.06
CA SER A 202 22.66 44.65 -33.34
C SER A 202 23.66 44.38 -34.46
N ASN A 203 23.19 43.83 -35.57
CA ASN A 203 24.03 43.56 -36.73
C ASN A 203 24.67 44.88 -37.23
N PRO A 204 26.01 45.00 -37.27
CA PRO A 204 26.71 46.25 -37.58
C PRO A 204 26.44 46.77 -39.00
N LEU A 205 26.01 45.89 -39.93
CA LEU A 205 25.60 46.30 -41.26
C LEU A 205 24.24 47.02 -41.26
N LEU A 206 23.33 46.63 -40.36
CA LEU A 206 22.03 47.28 -40.19
C LEU A 206 22.16 48.63 -39.47
N GLU A 207 23.08 48.77 -38.50
CA GLU A 207 23.39 50.07 -37.89
C GLU A 207 24.01 51.05 -38.89
N ASN A 208 25.00 50.60 -39.68
CA ASN A 208 25.62 51.45 -40.69
C ASN A 208 24.61 51.87 -41.77
N ALA A 209 23.68 50.99 -42.15
CA ALA A 209 22.60 51.33 -43.07
C ALA A 209 21.64 52.37 -42.49
N LYS A 210 21.26 52.25 -41.21
CA LYS A 210 20.41 53.25 -40.51
C LYS A 210 21.11 54.60 -40.36
N GLN A 211 22.39 54.61 -40.01
CA GLN A 211 23.21 55.83 -39.93
C GLN A 211 23.29 56.54 -41.30
N ARG A 212 23.44 55.79 -42.39
CA ARG A 212 23.44 56.34 -43.76
C ARG A 212 22.07 56.82 -44.21
N ALA A 213 21.00 56.19 -43.74
CA ALA A 213 19.62 56.59 -44.04
C ALA A 213 19.12 57.78 -43.19
N GLY A 214 19.89 58.23 -42.20
CA GLY A 214 19.54 59.38 -41.35
C GLY A 214 18.38 59.15 -40.39
N ILE A 215 17.97 57.90 -40.19
CA ILE A 215 16.88 57.53 -39.30
C ILE A 215 17.51 57.18 -37.94
N LYS A 216 17.27 58.03 -36.94
CA LYS A 216 17.61 57.76 -35.53
C LYS A 216 16.57 56.82 -34.91
#